data_AF-A0A9X3PEG4-F1
#
_entry.id   AF-A0A9X3PEG4-F1
#
_cell.length_a   1.000
_cell.length_b   1.000
_cell.length_c   1.000
_cell.angle_alpha   90.00
_cell.angle_beta   90.00
_cell.angle_gamma   90.00
#
_symmetry.space_group_name_H-M   'P 1'
#
loop_
_entity.id
_entity.type
_entity.pdbx_description
1 polymer ?
#
loop_
_entity_poly.entity_id
_entity_poly.type
_entity_poly.pdbx_seq_one_letter_code
_entity_poly.pdbx_strand_id
1 'polypeptide(L)'
;MALAGQLDGPNGTFAMPTAGYSGFLAVPRAGVQTEEQLEQVLKALNELNSTDAQNLMNHGIEGDNYTLEDGGVVFDPAKQDFTDQVTGAWAQLGMNVAGYNAHPIKQETEFDAALYQRRLDLQAEDLPNAVFNPAAGLVSPTYTTSGAQLDTIIADARIQYIAGQIDEAGLQAAIDTWRSSGGDDVIEEMNDLL
;
A
#
# COMPACT_ATOMS: atom_id res chain seq x y z
N MET A 1 13.47 -13.13 5.93
CA MET A 1 13.05 -12.05 5.01
C MET A 1 14.18 -11.03 4.98
N ALA A 2 14.71 -10.68 3.81
CA ALA A 2 15.73 -9.62 3.72
C ALA A 2 15.03 -8.27 3.56
N LEU A 3 15.41 -7.28 4.36
CA LEU A 3 14.98 -5.89 4.18
C LEU A 3 16.12 -5.12 3.52
N ALA A 4 15.81 -4.47 2.40
CA ALA A 4 16.69 -3.54 1.72
C ALA A 4 15.94 -2.22 1.54
N GLY A 5 16.62 -1.10 1.76
CA GLY A 5 16.12 0.22 1.42
C GLY A 5 16.47 0.57 -0.02
N GLN A 6 16.58 1.87 -0.28
CA GLN A 6 17.05 2.43 -1.54
C GLN A 6 18.41 1.84 -1.97
N LEU A 7 18.60 1.79 -3.29
CA LEU A 7 19.82 1.31 -3.93
C LEU A 7 20.42 2.42 -4.77
N ASP A 8 21.76 2.49 -4.78
CA ASP A 8 22.48 3.41 -5.66
C ASP A 8 22.38 2.94 -7.11
N GLY A 9 21.88 3.82 -7.96
CA GLY A 9 21.81 3.63 -9.41
C GLY A 9 22.73 4.58 -10.16
N PRO A 10 22.97 4.33 -11.46
CA PRO A 10 23.76 5.23 -12.31
C PRO A 10 23.17 6.65 -12.43
N ASN A 11 21.88 6.83 -12.10
CA ASN A 11 21.16 8.10 -12.17
C ASN A 11 20.90 8.72 -10.77
N GLY A 12 21.50 8.18 -9.71
CA GLY A 12 21.29 8.60 -8.33
C GLY A 12 20.61 7.56 -7.46
N THR A 13 20.41 7.91 -6.20
CA THR A 13 19.74 7.10 -5.19
C THR A 13 18.28 7.52 -5.13
N PHE A 14 17.37 6.59 -5.39
CA PHE A 14 15.93 6.83 -5.36
C PHE A 14 15.24 5.77 -4.51
N ALA A 15 14.25 6.20 -3.74
CA ALA A 15 13.33 5.31 -3.04
C ALA A 15 11.98 5.32 -3.77
N MET A 16 11.41 4.13 -3.97
CA MET A 16 10.06 3.99 -4.52
C MET A 16 9.06 3.99 -3.35
N PRO A 17 8.28 5.08 -3.15
CA PRO A 17 7.25 5.10 -2.12
C PRO A 17 6.08 4.21 -2.52
N THR A 18 5.17 3.96 -1.57
CA THR A 18 3.86 3.39 -1.90
C THR A 18 3.08 4.36 -2.81
N ALA A 19 2.07 3.84 -3.52
CA ALA A 19 1.19 4.66 -4.37
C ALA A 19 0.34 5.68 -3.58
N GLY A 20 0.37 5.64 -2.25
CA GLY A 20 -0.42 6.51 -1.36
C GLY A 20 -1.86 6.07 -1.13
N TYR A 21 -2.29 4.94 -1.71
CA TYR A 21 -3.60 4.33 -1.49
C TYR A 21 -3.52 2.80 -1.48
N SER A 22 -4.47 2.16 -0.81
CA SER A 22 -4.62 0.70 -0.76
C SER A 22 -6.10 0.35 -0.73
N GLY A 23 -6.70 0.19 -1.92
CA GLY A 23 -8.13 -0.03 -2.07
C GLY A 23 -8.96 1.25 -1.94
N PHE A 24 -10.28 1.08 -1.84
CA PHE A 24 -11.23 2.17 -1.65
C PHE A 24 -12.50 1.66 -0.95
N LEU A 25 -13.22 2.56 -0.27
CA LEU A 25 -14.58 2.31 0.20
C LEU A 25 -15.57 3.01 -0.73
N ALA A 26 -16.62 2.30 -1.14
CA ALA A 26 -17.67 2.85 -1.99
C ALA A 26 -19.00 2.88 -1.24
N VAL A 27 -19.70 4.01 -1.29
CA VAL A 27 -21.05 4.16 -0.73
C VAL A 27 -22.09 3.91 -1.83
N PRO A 28 -22.84 2.79 -1.77
CA PRO A 28 -23.75 2.42 -2.85
C PRO A 28 -24.99 3.31 -2.83
N ARG A 29 -25.27 3.99 -3.94
CA ARG A 29 -26.51 4.78 -4.09
C ARG A 29 -27.77 3.95 -3.90
N ALA A 30 -27.74 2.64 -4.18
CA ALA A 30 -28.88 1.76 -3.97
C ALA A 30 -29.31 1.65 -2.49
N GLY A 31 -28.37 1.72 -1.55
CA GLY A 31 -28.63 1.63 -0.11
C GLY A 31 -28.66 2.97 0.61
N VAL A 32 -27.95 3.98 0.08
CA VAL A 32 -27.84 5.32 0.64
C VAL A 32 -28.44 6.31 -0.34
N GLN A 33 -29.69 6.69 -0.10
CA GLN A 33 -30.54 7.43 -1.04
C GLN A 33 -30.69 8.91 -0.67
N THR A 34 -30.38 9.29 0.58
CA THR A 34 -30.52 10.66 1.08
C THR A 34 -29.20 11.21 1.61
N GLU A 35 -29.06 12.54 1.62
CA GLU A 35 -27.90 13.21 2.21
C GLU A 35 -27.76 12.91 3.70
N GLU A 36 -28.87 12.78 4.44
CA GLU A 36 -28.86 12.41 5.86
C GLU A 36 -28.26 11.01 6.08
N GLN A 37 -28.60 10.03 5.23
CA GLN A 37 -28.01 8.70 5.29
C GLN A 37 -26.52 8.74 4.92
N LEU A 38 -26.14 9.54 3.92
CA LEU A 38 -24.74 9.73 3.56
C LEU A 38 -23.94 10.36 4.70
N GLU A 39 -24.51 11.38 5.36
CA GLU A 39 -23.89 12.04 6.51
C GLU A 39 -23.64 11.05 7.66
N GLN A 40 -24.58 10.14 7.94
CA GLN A 40 -24.39 9.09 8.94
C GLN A 40 -23.22 8.16 8.59
N VAL A 41 -23.13 7.74 7.32
CA VAL A 41 -22.02 6.90 6.85
C VAL A 41 -20.67 7.64 6.98
N LEU A 42 -20.61 8.89 6.52
CA LEU A 42 -19.39 9.70 6.57
C LEU A 42 -18.96 9.98 8.02
N LYS A 43 -19.89 10.19 8.95
CA LYS A 43 -19.59 10.33 10.38
C LYS A 43 -18.94 9.06 10.93
N ALA A 44 -19.51 7.89 10.64
CA ALA A 44 -18.94 6.61 11.06
C ALA A 44 -17.52 6.45 10.49
N LEU A 45 -17.32 6.68 9.18
CA LEU A 45 -16.00 6.63 8.55
C LEU A 45 -15.01 7.61 9.20
N ASN A 46 -15.43 8.83 9.53
CA ASN A 46 -14.59 9.78 10.24
C ASN A 46 -14.18 9.27 11.63
N GLU A 47 -15.13 8.74 12.41
CA GLU A 47 -14.86 8.18 13.75
C GLU A 47 -13.89 6.99 13.71
N LEU A 48 -13.95 6.16 12.66
CA LEU A 48 -13.02 5.05 12.44
C LEU A 48 -11.57 5.48 12.24
N ASN A 49 -11.30 6.77 11.98
CA ASN A 49 -9.93 7.28 11.91
C ASN A 49 -9.35 7.68 13.28
N SER A 50 -10.15 7.69 14.35
CA SER A 50 -9.66 7.98 15.70
C SER A 50 -8.68 6.91 16.20
N THR A 51 -7.74 7.30 17.07
CA THR A 51 -6.77 6.36 17.67
C THR A 51 -7.47 5.20 18.39
N ASP A 52 -8.55 5.46 19.11
CA ASP A 52 -9.33 4.43 19.81
C ASP A 52 -9.93 3.42 18.82
N ALA A 53 -10.54 3.90 17.73
CA ALA A 53 -11.09 3.03 16.70
C ALA A 53 -10.00 2.25 15.96
N GLN A 54 -8.84 2.87 15.70
CA GLN A 54 -7.71 2.16 15.11
C GLN A 54 -7.22 1.04 16.03
N ASN A 55 -7.06 1.28 17.33
CA ASN A 55 -6.72 0.22 18.29
C ASN A 55 -7.79 -0.88 18.33
N LEU A 56 -9.07 -0.52 18.32
CA LEU A 56 -10.16 -1.49 18.31
C LEU A 56 -10.12 -2.39 17.06
N MET A 57 -9.95 -1.80 15.87
CA MET A 57 -9.95 -2.52 14.60
C MET A 57 -8.67 -3.33 14.36
N ASN A 58 -7.54 -2.94 14.97
CA ASN A 58 -6.27 -3.63 14.77
C ASN A 58 -5.93 -4.61 15.90
N HIS A 59 -6.36 -4.34 17.13
CA HIS A 59 -5.93 -5.08 18.32
C HIS A 59 -7.09 -5.67 19.14
N GLY A 60 -8.30 -5.14 18.98
CA GLY A 60 -9.48 -5.53 19.76
C GLY A 60 -9.66 -4.66 21.00
N ILE A 61 -10.20 -5.22 22.07
CA ILE A 61 -10.50 -4.52 23.32
C ILE A 61 -9.32 -4.70 24.29
N GLU A 62 -8.79 -3.59 24.80
CA GLU A 62 -7.77 -3.61 25.85
C GLU A 62 -8.31 -4.27 27.13
N GLY A 63 -7.54 -5.18 27.72
CA GLY A 63 -7.92 -5.99 28.88
C GLY A 63 -8.71 -7.26 28.55
N ASP A 64 -9.14 -7.45 27.30
CA ASP A 64 -9.76 -8.71 26.83
C ASP A 64 -8.94 -9.38 25.72
N ASN A 65 -8.56 -8.63 24.68
CA ASN A 65 -7.83 -9.15 23.53
C ASN A 65 -6.33 -8.89 23.61
N TYR A 66 -5.96 -7.78 24.24
CA TYR A 66 -4.57 -7.40 24.44
C TYR A 66 -4.40 -6.60 25.72
N THR A 67 -3.15 -6.46 26.16
CA THR A 67 -2.74 -5.50 27.20
C THR A 67 -1.59 -4.64 26.69
N LEU A 68 -1.36 -3.50 27.34
CA LEU A 68 -0.20 -2.67 27.06
C LEU A 68 0.93 -2.97 28.04
N GLU A 69 2.08 -3.35 27.49
CA GLU A 69 3.32 -3.51 28.24
C GLU A 69 4.40 -2.62 27.61
N ASP A 70 4.97 -1.71 28.41
CA ASP A 70 6.01 -0.77 27.96
C ASP A 70 5.59 0.05 26.71
N GLY A 71 4.28 0.31 26.58
CA GLY A 71 3.69 1.02 25.44
C GLY A 71 3.47 0.17 24.18
N GLY A 72 3.77 -1.13 24.24
CA GLY A 72 3.52 -2.09 23.18
C GLY A 72 2.35 -3.02 23.46
N VAL A 73 1.58 -3.35 22.41
CA VAL A 73 0.46 -4.31 22.44
C VAL A 73 1.00 -5.72 22.64
N VAL A 74 0.48 -6.42 23.64
CA VAL A 74 0.69 -7.85 23.89
C VAL A 74 -0.67 -8.54 23.81
N PHE A 75 -0.87 -9.39 22.80
CA PHE A 75 -2.11 -10.13 22.60
C PHE A 75 -2.30 -11.23 23.65
N ASP A 76 -3.54 -11.48 24.06
CA ASP A 76 -3.91 -12.64 24.86
C ASP A 76 -3.94 -13.90 23.97
N PRO A 77 -3.05 -14.89 24.19
CA PRO A 77 -3.04 -16.12 23.40
C PRO A 77 -4.33 -16.93 23.53
N ALA A 78 -5.08 -16.78 24.63
CA ALA A 78 -6.37 -17.44 24.82
C ALA A 78 -7.48 -16.88 23.92
N LYS A 79 -7.25 -15.73 23.27
CA LYS A 79 -8.21 -15.07 22.36
C LYS A 79 -7.78 -15.07 20.90
N GLN A 80 -6.82 -15.91 20.51
CA GLN A 80 -6.24 -15.92 19.16
C GLN A 80 -7.29 -15.92 18.03
N ASP A 81 -8.30 -16.78 18.10
CA ASP A 81 -9.36 -16.85 17.08
C ASP A 81 -10.08 -15.49 16.86
N PHE A 82 -10.23 -14.70 17.92
CA PHE A 82 -10.81 -13.36 17.84
C PHE A 82 -9.78 -12.35 17.32
N THR A 83 -8.53 -12.43 17.79
CA THR A 83 -7.43 -11.60 17.28
C THR A 83 -7.30 -11.76 15.77
N ASP A 84 -7.39 -12.98 15.24
CA ASP A 84 -7.33 -13.26 13.81
C ASP A 84 -8.50 -12.63 13.05
N GLN A 85 -9.71 -12.62 13.64
CA GLN A 85 -10.86 -11.93 13.04
C GLN A 85 -10.68 -10.42 13.03
N VAL A 86 -10.20 -9.82 14.13
CA VAL A 86 -9.97 -8.38 14.24
C VAL A 86 -8.87 -7.94 13.27
N THR A 87 -7.68 -8.51 13.40
CA THR A 87 -6.51 -8.18 12.58
C THR A 87 -6.71 -8.53 11.10
N GLY A 88 -7.45 -9.60 10.78
CA GLY A 88 -7.67 -10.07 9.42
C GLY A 88 -8.86 -9.41 8.70
N ALA A 89 -9.94 -9.07 9.41
CA ALA A 89 -11.17 -8.55 8.80
C ALA A 89 -11.47 -7.10 9.19
N TRP A 90 -11.48 -6.76 10.48
CA TRP A 90 -11.88 -5.44 10.94
C TRP A 90 -10.85 -4.37 10.60
N ALA A 91 -9.56 -4.71 10.65
CA ALA A 91 -8.47 -3.82 10.24
C ALA A 91 -8.62 -3.29 8.80
N GLN A 92 -9.33 -4.01 7.92
CA GLN A 92 -9.58 -3.60 6.53
C GLN A 92 -10.52 -2.38 6.41
N LEU A 93 -11.24 -2.02 7.48
CA LEU A 93 -12.04 -0.80 7.54
C LEU A 93 -11.20 0.43 7.90
N GLY A 94 -9.96 0.24 8.34
CA GLY A 94 -9.06 1.31 8.73
C GLY A 94 -8.56 2.10 7.52
N MET A 95 -9.01 3.34 7.39
CA MET A 95 -8.58 4.24 6.30
C MET A 95 -7.28 4.98 6.61
N ASN A 96 -6.98 5.19 7.90
CA ASN A 96 -5.77 5.86 8.39
C ASN A 96 -5.46 7.19 7.69
N VAL A 97 -6.50 7.99 7.38
CA VAL A 97 -6.39 9.24 6.61
C VAL A 97 -5.51 10.26 7.32
N ALA A 98 -5.53 10.26 8.66
CA ALA A 98 -4.69 11.09 9.52
C ALA A 98 -3.40 10.37 9.99
N GLY A 99 -3.02 9.28 9.31
CA GLY A 99 -1.93 8.40 9.71
C GLY A 99 -2.37 7.23 10.58
N TYR A 100 -1.46 6.27 10.74
CA TYR A 100 -1.63 5.12 11.62
C TYR A 100 -1.16 5.49 13.03
N ASN A 101 -2.12 5.55 13.96
CA ASN A 101 -1.95 6.01 15.33
C ASN A 101 -2.22 4.93 16.38
N ALA A 102 -2.52 3.70 15.96
CA ALA A 102 -2.69 2.58 16.90
C ALA A 102 -1.39 2.28 17.65
N HIS A 103 -1.50 1.65 18.82
CA HIS A 103 -0.34 1.26 19.62
C HIS A 103 0.58 0.31 18.84
N PRO A 104 1.90 0.46 18.93
CA PRO A 104 2.82 -0.48 18.28
C PRO A 104 2.69 -1.86 18.92
N ILE A 105 2.89 -2.91 18.14
CA ILE A 105 2.95 -4.28 18.66
C ILE A 105 4.29 -4.49 19.38
N LYS A 106 4.26 -5.06 20.59
CA LYS A 106 5.47 -5.43 21.32
C LYS A 106 6.15 -6.59 20.57
N GLN A 107 7.42 -6.41 20.26
CA GLN A 107 8.20 -7.45 19.58
C GLN A 107 8.57 -8.53 20.59
N GLU A 108 8.31 -9.80 20.27
CA GLU A 108 8.45 -10.91 21.22
C GLU A 108 9.92 -11.26 21.51
N THR A 109 10.80 -11.07 20.53
CA THR A 109 12.22 -11.42 20.62
C THR A 109 13.13 -10.24 20.31
N GLU A 110 14.39 -10.31 20.78
CA GLU A 110 15.43 -9.33 20.41
C GLU A 110 15.65 -9.28 18.90
N PHE A 111 15.50 -10.42 18.21
CA PHE A 111 15.60 -10.49 16.76
C PHE A 111 14.48 -9.69 16.08
N ASP A 112 13.23 -9.87 16.53
CA ASP A 112 12.08 -9.16 15.97
C ASP A 112 12.17 -7.66 16.27
N ALA A 113 12.63 -7.29 17.47
CA ALA A 113 12.91 -5.90 17.83
C ALA A 113 13.98 -5.28 16.92
N ALA A 114 15.08 -5.98 16.67
CA ALA A 114 16.13 -5.52 15.76
C ALA A 114 15.63 -5.40 14.32
N LEU A 115 14.81 -6.35 13.85
CA LEU A 115 14.23 -6.31 12.51
C LEU A 115 13.21 -5.16 12.37
N TYR A 116 12.38 -4.93 13.39
CA TYR A 116 11.45 -3.80 13.47
C TYR A 116 12.21 -2.47 13.40
N GLN A 117 13.27 -2.31 14.20
CA GLN A 117 14.09 -1.11 14.18
C GLN A 117 14.80 -0.92 12.84
N ARG A 118 15.37 -1.98 12.26
CA ARG A 118 16.01 -1.90 10.94
C ARG A 118 15.04 -1.42 9.86
N ARG A 119 13.77 -1.85 9.91
CA ARG A 119 12.73 -1.34 9.00
C ARG A 119 12.50 0.16 9.18
N LEU A 120 12.41 0.65 10.42
CA LEU A 120 12.23 2.09 10.68
C LEU A 120 13.42 2.91 10.20
N ASP A 121 14.64 2.43 10.43
CA ASP A 121 15.86 3.10 9.98
C ASP A 121 15.90 3.20 8.45
N LEU A 122 15.54 2.11 7.75
CA LEU A 122 15.42 2.10 6.28
C LEU A 122 14.34 3.07 5.79
N GLN A 123 13.17 3.12 6.43
CA GLN A 123 12.13 4.08 6.07
C GLN A 123 12.61 5.53 6.22
N ALA A 124 13.35 5.83 7.29
CA ALA A 124 13.91 7.16 7.52
C ALA A 124 15.03 7.50 6.52
N GLU A 125 15.85 6.52 6.14
CA GLU A 125 16.90 6.63 5.12
C GLU A 125 16.32 6.88 3.71
N ASP A 126 15.21 6.23 3.39
CA ASP A 126 14.56 6.28 2.08
C ASP A 126 13.71 7.55 1.88
N LEU A 127 13.12 8.07 2.96
CA LEU A 127 12.16 9.18 2.91
C LEU A 127 12.65 10.44 2.15
N PRO A 128 13.90 10.92 2.34
CA PRO A 128 14.40 12.10 1.61
C PRO A 128 14.53 11.89 0.09
N ASN A 129 14.63 10.64 -0.36
CA ASN A 129 14.81 10.27 -1.77
C ASN A 129 13.55 9.64 -2.37
N ALA A 130 12.42 9.72 -1.68
CA ALA A 130 11.14 9.19 -2.15
C ALA A 130 10.65 9.97 -3.38
N VAL A 131 10.49 9.28 -4.51
CA VAL A 131 9.97 9.87 -5.75
C VAL A 131 8.53 9.41 -5.98
N PHE A 132 7.58 10.29 -5.68
CA PHE A 132 6.15 10.03 -5.88
C PHE A 132 5.77 10.11 -7.36
N ASN A 133 4.83 9.26 -7.78
CA ASN A 133 4.26 9.33 -9.12
C ASN A 133 3.22 10.48 -9.19
N PRO A 134 3.51 11.60 -9.88
CA PRO A 134 2.56 12.72 -10.00
C PRO A 134 1.31 12.34 -10.77
N ALA A 135 1.37 11.28 -11.57
CA ALA A 135 0.30 10.79 -12.42
C ALA A 135 -0.58 9.73 -11.74
N ALA A 136 -0.34 9.40 -10.46
CA ALA A 136 -1.04 8.31 -9.76
C ALA A 136 -2.57 8.50 -9.67
N GLY A 137 -3.05 9.75 -9.67
CA GLY A 137 -4.48 10.06 -9.64
C GLY A 137 -5.14 10.22 -11.01
N LEU A 138 -4.37 10.09 -12.09
CA LEU A 138 -4.88 10.28 -13.45
C LEU A 138 -5.36 8.95 -14.04
N VAL A 139 -6.37 9.02 -14.89
CA VAL A 139 -7.02 7.84 -15.49
C VAL A 139 -6.94 7.93 -17.00
N SER A 140 -6.12 7.07 -17.59
CA SER A 140 -6.03 6.86 -19.04
C SER A 140 -7.15 5.91 -19.51
N PRO A 141 -7.99 6.30 -20.49
CA PRO A 141 -8.96 5.40 -21.12
C PRO A 141 -8.33 4.15 -21.73
N THR A 142 -7.17 4.31 -22.39
CA THR A 142 -6.46 3.19 -23.01
C THR A 142 -5.94 2.23 -21.95
N TYR A 143 -5.32 2.74 -20.88
CA TYR A 143 -4.84 1.92 -19.77
C TYR A 143 -6.01 1.23 -19.03
N THR A 144 -7.15 1.89 -18.89
CA THR A 144 -8.35 1.28 -18.29
C THR A 144 -8.84 0.06 -19.08
N THR A 145 -8.70 0.08 -20.40
CA THR A 145 -9.18 -0.99 -21.28
C THR A 145 -8.14 -2.10 -21.48
N SER A 146 -6.88 -1.72 -21.66
CA SER A 146 -5.80 -2.61 -22.13
C SER A 146 -4.59 -2.67 -21.18
N GLY A 147 -4.64 -2.02 -20.02
CA GLY A 147 -3.52 -1.88 -19.09
C GLY A 147 -2.92 -3.22 -18.64
N ALA A 148 -3.76 -4.21 -18.31
CA ALA A 148 -3.28 -5.52 -17.90
C ALA A 148 -2.45 -6.24 -18.98
N GLN A 149 -2.83 -6.08 -20.26
CA GLN A 149 -2.05 -6.63 -21.38
C GLN A 149 -0.73 -5.87 -21.55
N LEU A 150 -0.79 -4.54 -21.50
CA LEU A 150 0.38 -3.67 -21.57
C LEU A 150 1.39 -4.00 -20.45
N ASP A 151 0.93 -4.13 -19.21
CA ASP A 151 1.76 -4.45 -18.05
C ASP A 151 2.47 -5.81 -18.21
N THR A 152 1.78 -6.80 -18.77
CA THR A 152 2.35 -8.14 -19.00
C THR A 152 3.55 -8.09 -19.93
N ILE A 153 3.51 -7.30 -21.01
CA ILE A 153 4.62 -7.16 -21.97
C ILE A 153 5.90 -6.71 -21.25
N ILE A 154 5.79 -5.70 -20.39
CA ILE A 154 6.94 -5.13 -19.67
C ILE A 154 7.38 -6.04 -18.52
N ALA A 155 6.45 -6.63 -17.79
CA ALA A 155 6.75 -7.52 -16.68
C ALA A 155 7.52 -8.76 -17.14
N ASP A 156 7.07 -9.41 -18.21
CA ASP A 156 7.72 -10.60 -18.77
C ASP A 156 9.10 -10.27 -19.31
N ALA A 157 9.25 -9.18 -20.07
CA ALA A 157 10.53 -8.76 -20.61
C ALA A 157 11.54 -8.45 -19.49
N ARG A 158 11.10 -7.81 -18.41
CA ARG A 158 11.95 -7.53 -17.23
C ARG A 158 12.44 -8.81 -16.57
N ILE A 159 11.56 -9.80 -16.37
CA ILE A 159 11.92 -11.10 -15.80
C ILE A 159 12.93 -11.81 -16.70
N GLN A 160 12.67 -11.86 -18.00
CA GLN A 160 13.55 -12.51 -18.98
C GLN A 160 14.93 -11.85 -19.04
N TYR A 161 15.00 -10.52 -19.00
CA TYR A 161 16.25 -9.77 -19.02
C TYR A 161 17.09 -10.06 -17.77
N ILE A 162 16.47 -9.99 -16.58
CA ILE A 162 17.15 -10.29 -15.30
C ILE A 162 17.62 -11.75 -15.26
N ALA A 163 16.83 -12.67 -15.82
CA ALA A 163 17.20 -14.08 -15.92
C ALA A 163 18.27 -14.37 -17.01
N GLY A 164 18.70 -13.36 -17.78
CA GLY A 164 19.67 -13.52 -18.87
C GLY A 164 19.14 -14.25 -20.10
N GLN A 165 17.81 -14.34 -20.25
CA GLN A 165 17.15 -15.01 -21.37
C GLN A 165 17.04 -14.10 -22.61
N ILE A 166 16.96 -12.79 -22.38
CA ILE A 166 17.06 -11.76 -23.42
C ILE A 166 18.17 -10.78 -23.05
N ASP A 167 18.76 -10.15 -24.06
CA ASP A 167 19.71 -9.05 -23.90
C ASP A 167 19.00 -7.70 -23.91
N GLU A 168 19.79 -6.61 -23.90
CA GLU A 168 19.26 -5.24 -23.92
C GLU A 168 18.45 -4.94 -25.19
N ALA A 169 18.84 -5.52 -26.33
CA ALA A 169 18.09 -5.37 -27.58
C ALA A 169 16.72 -6.06 -27.51
N GLY A 170 16.66 -7.25 -26.89
CA GLY A 170 15.39 -7.93 -26.62
C GLY A 170 14.48 -7.13 -25.68
N LEU A 171 15.05 -6.51 -24.63
CA LEU A 171 14.29 -5.63 -23.74
C LEU A 171 13.74 -4.41 -24.49
N GLN A 172 14.56 -3.77 -25.33
CA GLN A 172 14.12 -2.64 -26.15
C GLN A 172 13.01 -3.03 -27.12
N ALA A 173 13.10 -4.20 -27.76
CA ALA A 173 12.05 -4.69 -28.65
C ALA A 173 10.70 -4.91 -27.94
N ALA A 174 10.73 -5.36 -26.67
CA ALA A 174 9.53 -5.47 -25.85
C ALA A 174 8.94 -4.10 -25.50
N ILE A 175 9.79 -3.10 -25.23
CA ILE A 175 9.34 -1.70 -25.03
C ILE A 175 8.68 -1.17 -26.30
N ASP A 176 9.27 -1.38 -27.47
CA ASP A 176 8.68 -0.94 -28.75
C ASP A 176 7.34 -1.64 -29.03
N THR A 177 7.24 -2.93 -28.66
CA THR A 177 5.99 -3.69 -28.71
C THR A 177 4.94 -3.09 -27.78
N TRP A 178 5.31 -2.73 -26.55
CA TRP A 178 4.43 -2.05 -25.60
C TRP A 178 3.92 -0.72 -26.16
N ARG A 179 4.82 0.12 -26.71
CA ARG A 179 4.46 1.42 -27.31
C ARG A 179 3.42 1.27 -28.41
N SER A 180 3.69 0.39 -29.37
CA SER A 180 2.80 0.12 -30.50
C SER A 180 1.50 -0.61 -30.15
N SER A 181 1.42 -1.24 -28.97
CA SER A 181 0.22 -1.92 -28.48
C SER A 181 -0.75 -1.00 -27.72
N GLY A 182 -0.51 0.31 -27.72
CA GLY A 182 -1.31 1.32 -27.00
C GLY A 182 -0.56 2.06 -25.90
N GLY A 183 0.71 1.71 -25.65
CA GLY A 183 1.55 2.45 -24.70
C GLY A 183 1.80 3.90 -25.11
N ASP A 184 1.89 4.19 -26.42
CA ASP A 184 2.00 5.57 -26.91
C ASP A 184 0.74 6.38 -26.64
N ASP A 185 -0.44 5.78 -26.83
CA ASP A 185 -1.72 6.42 -26.52
C ASP A 185 -1.83 6.72 -25.02
N VAL A 186 -1.41 5.78 -24.16
CA VAL A 186 -1.32 6.02 -22.70
C VAL A 186 -0.39 7.19 -22.40
N ILE A 187 0.78 7.27 -23.03
CA ILE A 187 1.71 8.39 -22.80
C ILE A 187 1.07 9.73 -23.18
N GLU A 188 0.40 9.81 -24.33
CA GLU A 188 -0.30 11.02 -24.79
C GLU A 188 -1.42 11.41 -23.82
N GLU A 189 -2.33 10.48 -23.51
CA GLU A 189 -3.45 10.70 -22.60
C GLU A 189 -2.99 11.19 -21.22
N MET A 190 -1.91 10.63 -20.68
CA MET A 190 -1.40 11.03 -19.37
C MET A 190 -0.74 12.41 -19.40
N ASN A 191 -0.05 12.77 -20.49
CA ASN A 191 0.53 14.10 -20.66
C ASN A 191 -0.54 15.19 -20.82
N ASP A 192 -1.67 14.87 -21.47
CA ASP A 192 -2.80 15.79 -21.62
C ASP A 192 -3.56 16.03 -20.30
N LEU A 193 -3.47 15.07 -19.37
CA LEU A 193 -4.11 15.12 -18.06
C LEU A 193 -3.24 15.76 -16.95
N LEU A 194 -1.94 15.95 -17.20
CA LEU A 194 -0.97 16.58 -16.28
C LEU A 194 -1.00 18.12 -16.38
#